data_AF-A0A958ISX6-F1
#
_entry.id   AF-A0A958ISX6-F1
#
_cell.length_a   1.000
_cell.length_b   1.000
_cell.length_c   1.000
_cell.angle_alpha   90.00
_cell.angle_beta   90.00
_cell.angle_gamma   90.00
#
_symmetry.space_group_name_H-M   'P 1'
#
loop_
_entity.id
_entity.type
_entity.pdbx_description
1 polymer ?
#
loop_
_entity_poly.entity_id
_entity_poly.type
_entity_poly.pdbx_seq_one_letter_code
_entity_poly.pdbx_strand_id
1 'polypeptide(L)'
;EGLDIDPEHVACTNIRAIALTKLGRRKEAGETIDAALAREPDNAMTHANRGWTLLEGGKNRQAMEHFREALRLDPTLDWARQGIVEALKARNPLYRLLLGYFFWMSRLSNRAQWGVIFGAYVLYRILLHVINSNPALEPLFWPLVGTYLGFALLTWTADPLF
;
A
#
# COMPACT_ATOMS: atom_id res chain seq x y z
N GLU A 1 -26.50 -2.33 3.43
CA GLU A 1 -27.23 -3.55 3.03
C GLU A 1 -26.70 -4.80 3.73
N GLY A 2 -25.47 -5.31 3.50
CA GLY A 2 -24.98 -6.51 4.21
C GLY A 2 -24.80 -6.36 5.73
N LEU A 3 -24.35 -5.19 6.21
CA LEU A 3 -24.24 -4.87 7.64
C LEU A 3 -25.59 -4.59 8.32
N ASP A 4 -26.69 -4.47 7.56
CA ASP A 4 -28.03 -4.23 8.12
C ASP A 4 -28.74 -5.55 8.50
N ILE A 5 -28.21 -6.69 8.03
CA ILE A 5 -28.82 -8.02 8.22
C ILE A 5 -28.10 -8.81 9.32
N ASP A 6 -26.76 -8.72 9.35
CA ASP A 6 -25.93 -9.19 10.46
C ASP A 6 -24.71 -8.25 10.60
N PRO A 7 -24.81 -7.22 11.46
CA PRO A 7 -23.71 -6.29 11.72
C PRO A 7 -22.45 -6.98 12.27
N GLU A 8 -22.57 -8.25 12.67
CA GLU A 8 -21.57 -8.99 13.45
C GLU A 8 -20.89 -10.12 12.68
N HIS A 9 -21.28 -10.35 11.42
CA HIS A 9 -20.67 -11.37 10.58
C HIS A 9 -19.19 -11.04 10.32
N VAL A 10 -18.30 -11.98 10.67
CA VAL A 10 -16.84 -11.77 10.58
C VAL A 10 -16.39 -11.48 9.15
N ALA A 11 -17.06 -12.03 8.12
CA ALA A 11 -16.76 -11.68 6.74
C ALA A 11 -17.09 -10.21 6.41
N CYS A 12 -18.20 -9.66 6.91
CA CYS A 12 -18.55 -8.25 6.73
C CYS A 12 -17.56 -7.33 7.45
N THR A 13 -17.13 -7.73 8.65
CA THR A 13 -16.12 -7.01 9.44
C THR A 13 -14.74 -7.02 8.75
N ASN A 14 -14.37 -8.15 8.14
CA ASN A 14 -13.16 -8.28 7.33
C ASN A 14 -13.19 -7.38 6.08
N ILE A 15 -14.31 -7.34 5.36
CA ILE A 15 -14.49 -6.45 4.20
C ILE A 15 -14.39 -4.98 4.64
N ARG A 16 -15.03 -4.63 5.76
CA ARG A 16 -14.95 -3.28 6.32
C ARG A 16 -13.51 -2.90 6.69
N ALA A 17 -12.77 -3.80 7.32
CA ALA A 17 -11.36 -3.57 7.65
C ALA A 17 -10.50 -3.32 6.40
N ILE A 18 -10.67 -4.11 5.35
CA ILE A 18 -9.98 -3.92 4.06
C ILE A 18 -10.33 -2.54 3.48
N ALA A 19 -11.61 -2.18 3.45
CA ALA A 19 -12.06 -0.88 2.94
C ALA A 19 -11.45 0.28 3.75
N LEU A 20 -11.45 0.20 5.08
CA LEU A 20 -10.86 1.22 5.95
C LEU A 20 -9.35 1.36 5.73
N THR A 21 -8.65 0.25 5.53
CA THR A 21 -7.21 0.25 5.20
C THR A 21 -6.96 0.93 3.85
N LYS A 22 -7.73 0.59 2.81
CA LYS A 22 -7.67 1.26 1.49
C LYS A 22 -8.07 2.73 1.53
N LEU A 23 -8.89 3.15 2.50
CA LEU A 23 -9.20 4.57 2.76
C LEU A 23 -8.12 5.29 3.58
N GLY A 24 -7.06 4.60 4.02
CA GLY A 24 -6.03 5.14 4.91
C GLY A 24 -6.48 5.32 6.36
N ARG A 25 -7.69 4.88 6.73
CA ARG A 25 -8.27 4.94 8.09
C ARG A 25 -7.76 3.78 8.94
N ARG A 26 -6.42 3.67 9.06
CA ARG A 26 -5.74 2.51 9.66
C ARG A 26 -6.10 2.27 11.13
N LYS A 27 -6.38 3.32 11.89
CA LYS A 27 -6.79 3.20 13.30
C LYS A 27 -8.11 2.47 13.41
N GLU A 28 -9.11 2.91 12.65
CA GLU A 28 -10.43 2.30 12.61
C GLU A 28 -10.41 0.90 12.01
N ALA A 29 -9.56 0.67 10.99
CA ALA A 29 -9.31 -0.67 10.48
C ALA A 29 -8.76 -1.58 11.59
N GLY A 30 -7.82 -1.08 12.38
CA GLY A 30 -7.26 -1.78 13.53
C GLY A 30 -8.32 -2.14 14.57
N GLU A 31 -9.14 -1.18 14.99
CA GLU A 31 -10.25 -1.39 15.94
C GLU A 31 -11.27 -2.41 15.40
N THR A 32 -11.60 -2.32 14.12
CA THR A 32 -12.51 -3.26 13.45
C THR A 32 -11.94 -4.69 13.43
N ILE A 33 -10.64 -4.84 13.16
CA ILE A 33 -9.95 -6.12 13.17
C ILE A 33 -9.83 -6.67 14.59
N ASP A 34 -9.53 -5.83 15.58
CA ASP A 34 -9.40 -6.25 16.98
C ASP A 34 -10.75 -6.73 17.52
N ALA A 35 -11.86 -6.09 17.15
CA ALA A 35 -13.21 -6.57 17.46
C ALA A 35 -13.53 -7.91 16.80
N ALA A 36 -13.11 -8.13 15.54
CA ALA A 36 -13.29 -9.41 14.85
C ALA A 36 -12.49 -10.55 15.53
N LEU A 37 -11.22 -10.30 15.89
CA LEU A 37 -10.38 -11.29 16.59
C LEU A 37 -10.85 -11.56 18.01
N ALA A 38 -11.48 -10.60 18.69
CA ALA A 38 -12.06 -10.84 20.00
C ALA A 38 -13.23 -11.83 19.96
N ARG A 39 -13.94 -11.91 18.83
CA ARG A 39 -15.07 -12.82 18.61
C ARG A 39 -14.63 -14.16 18.06
N GLU A 40 -13.79 -14.14 17.03
CA GLU A 40 -13.20 -15.33 16.42
C GLU A 40 -11.68 -15.20 16.42
N PRO A 41 -11.01 -15.60 17.52
CA PRO A 41 -9.55 -15.52 17.63
C PRO A 41 -8.83 -16.36 16.57
N ASP A 42 -9.46 -17.43 16.10
CA ASP A 42 -8.89 -18.37 15.14
C ASP A 42 -9.32 -18.10 13.67
N ASN A 43 -9.78 -16.88 13.36
CA ASN A 43 -10.16 -16.53 12.00
C ASN A 43 -8.94 -16.18 11.12
N ALA A 44 -8.56 -17.11 10.23
CA ALA A 44 -7.40 -16.97 9.35
C ALA A 44 -7.43 -15.69 8.49
N MET A 45 -8.60 -15.35 7.93
CA MET A 45 -8.76 -14.17 7.08
C MET A 45 -8.58 -12.87 7.88
N THR A 46 -9.10 -12.82 9.11
CA THR A 46 -8.93 -11.66 9.99
C THR A 46 -7.46 -11.47 10.39
N HIS A 47 -6.74 -12.57 10.67
CA HIS A 47 -5.29 -12.52 10.86
C HIS A 47 -4.56 -11.98 9.62
N ALA A 48 -4.93 -12.44 8.41
CA ALA A 48 -4.35 -11.93 7.18
C ALA A 48 -4.61 -10.42 7.00
N ASN A 49 -5.83 -9.94 7.27
CA ASN A 49 -6.18 -8.53 7.20
C ASN A 49 -5.42 -7.66 8.22
N ARG A 50 -5.18 -8.19 9.43
CA ARG A 50 -4.30 -7.54 10.41
C ARG A 50 -2.88 -7.41 9.87
N GLY A 51 -2.37 -8.48 9.27
CA GLY A 51 -1.06 -8.52 8.62
C GLY A 51 -0.90 -7.43 7.57
N TRP A 52 -1.86 -7.33 6.63
CA TRP A 52 -1.83 -6.31 5.57
C TRP A 52 -1.95 -4.89 6.12
N THR A 53 -2.84 -4.65 7.08
CA THR A 53 -2.99 -3.34 7.72
C THR A 53 -1.70 -2.90 8.43
N LEU A 54 -0.99 -3.83 9.08
CA LEU A 54 0.30 -3.59 9.72
C LEU A 54 1.42 -3.37 8.70
N LEU A 55 1.41 -4.12 7.59
CA LEU A 55 2.39 -3.99 6.50
C LEU A 55 2.29 -2.62 5.83
N GLU A 56 1.07 -2.15 5.53
CA GLU A 56 0.83 -0.79 5.07
C GLU A 56 1.26 0.26 6.10
N GLY A 57 1.12 -0.09 7.38
CA GLY A 57 1.63 0.66 8.54
C GLY A 57 3.16 0.71 8.66
N GLY A 58 3.90 -0.03 7.83
CA GLY A 58 5.35 -0.18 7.93
C GLY A 58 5.81 -1.07 9.10
N LYS A 59 4.88 -1.75 9.76
CA LYS A 59 5.11 -2.64 10.92
C LYS A 59 5.37 -4.08 10.45
N ASN A 60 6.38 -4.26 9.59
CA ASN A 60 6.63 -5.51 8.85
C ASN A 60 6.81 -6.75 9.75
N ARG A 61 7.44 -6.59 10.92
CA ARG A 61 7.66 -7.71 11.86
C ARG A 61 6.34 -8.23 12.43
N GLN A 62 5.48 -7.33 12.90
CA GLN A 62 4.16 -7.68 13.43
C GLN A 62 3.24 -8.21 12.32
N ALA A 63 3.34 -7.64 11.12
CA ALA A 63 2.62 -8.16 9.96
C ALA A 63 2.95 -9.63 9.69
N MET A 64 4.24 -9.99 9.74
CA MET A 64 4.72 -11.36 9.53
C MET A 64 4.15 -12.34 10.58
N GLU A 65 4.03 -11.92 11.84
CA GLU A 65 3.45 -12.73 12.91
C GLU A 65 1.99 -13.08 12.59
N HIS A 66 1.18 -12.08 12.20
CA HIS A 66 -0.21 -12.30 11.82
C HIS A 66 -0.37 -13.13 10.53
N PHE A 67 0.48 -12.94 9.52
CA PHE A 67 0.43 -13.78 8.32
C PHE A 67 0.80 -15.24 8.59
N ARG A 68 1.76 -15.49 9.47
CA ARG A 68 2.10 -16.86 9.88
C ARG A 68 0.95 -17.51 10.64
N GLU A 69 0.28 -16.76 11.51
CA GLU A 69 -0.88 -17.26 12.23
C GLU A 69 -2.04 -17.56 11.29
N ALA A 70 -2.30 -16.69 10.31
CA ALA A 70 -3.27 -16.95 9.25
C ALA A 70 -2.98 -18.24 8.49
N LEU A 71 -1.71 -18.50 8.12
CA LEU A 71 -1.30 -19.73 7.43
C LEU A 71 -1.22 -20.96 8.34
N ARG A 72 -1.09 -20.77 9.66
CA ARG A 72 -1.20 -21.86 10.64
C ARG A 72 -2.63 -22.36 10.72
N LEU A 73 -3.58 -21.43 10.69
CA LEU A 73 -5.03 -21.68 10.74
C LEU A 73 -5.55 -22.20 9.39
N ASP A 74 -5.13 -21.59 8.29
CA ASP A 74 -5.44 -22.01 6.91
C ASP A 74 -4.18 -21.96 6.02
N PRO A 75 -3.50 -23.09 5.83
CA PRO A 75 -2.30 -23.18 4.98
C PRO A 75 -2.54 -22.87 3.49
N THR A 76 -3.78 -22.87 3.04
CA THR A 76 -4.17 -22.63 1.64
C THR A 76 -4.55 -21.17 1.38
N LEU A 77 -4.53 -20.33 2.41
CA LEU A 77 -4.89 -18.91 2.29
C LEU A 77 -3.85 -18.11 1.51
N ASP A 78 -4.06 -18.00 0.20
CA ASP A 78 -3.15 -17.28 -0.70
C ASP A 78 -2.97 -15.81 -0.34
N TRP A 79 -4.00 -15.17 0.22
CA TRP A 79 -3.92 -13.78 0.69
C TRP A 79 -2.85 -13.58 1.76
N ALA A 80 -2.70 -14.53 2.70
CA ALA A 80 -1.66 -14.51 3.72
C ALA A 80 -0.28 -14.89 3.14
N ARG A 81 -0.25 -15.84 2.18
CA ARG A 81 0.98 -16.23 1.48
C ARG A 81 1.61 -15.04 0.74
N GLN A 82 0.78 -14.29 0.00
CA GLN A 82 1.19 -13.06 -0.68
C GLN A 82 1.70 -12.03 0.34
N GLY A 83 1.01 -11.86 1.47
CA GLY A 83 1.42 -10.98 2.56
C GLY A 83 2.81 -11.29 3.12
N ILE A 84 3.15 -12.59 3.30
CA ILE A 84 4.51 -13.00 3.70
C ILE A 84 5.53 -12.60 2.64
N VAL A 85 5.27 -12.88 1.36
CA VAL A 85 6.19 -12.55 0.27
C VAL A 85 6.47 -11.05 0.25
N GLU A 86 5.43 -10.22 0.33
CA GLU A 86 5.57 -8.77 0.36
C GLU A 86 6.31 -8.27 1.60
N ALA A 87 5.99 -8.82 2.79
CA ALA A 87 6.68 -8.47 4.02
C ALA A 87 8.17 -8.90 4.03
N LEU A 88 8.52 -10.00 3.35
CA LEU A 88 9.91 -10.43 3.16
C LEU A 88 10.65 -9.51 2.20
N LYS A 89 10.06 -9.16 1.04
CA LYS A 89 10.64 -8.19 0.12
C LYS A 89 10.86 -6.83 0.79
N ALA A 90 9.91 -6.41 1.64
CA ALA A 90 9.99 -5.18 2.42
C ALA A 90 11.06 -5.18 3.53
N ARG A 91 11.84 -6.25 3.71
CA ARG A 91 13.10 -6.20 4.47
C ARG A 91 14.17 -5.39 3.76
N ASN A 92 14.12 -5.33 2.42
CA ASN A 92 14.97 -4.43 1.66
C ASN A 92 14.44 -2.98 1.81
N PRO A 93 15.27 -2.03 2.28
CA PRO A 93 14.82 -0.66 2.50
C PRO A 93 14.34 0.03 1.22
N LEU A 94 14.93 -0.27 0.06
CA LEU A 94 14.51 0.28 -1.23
C LEU A 94 13.13 -0.24 -1.62
N TYR A 95 12.91 -1.56 -1.51
CA TYR A 95 11.60 -2.14 -1.78
C TYR A 95 10.55 -1.60 -0.81
N ARG A 96 10.90 -1.41 0.47
CA ARG A 96 9.99 -0.85 1.47
C ARG A 96 9.54 0.57 1.12
N LEU A 97 10.44 1.41 0.62
CA LEU A 97 10.10 2.76 0.15
C LEU A 97 9.17 2.69 -1.06
N LEU A 98 9.49 1.84 -2.04
CA LEU A 98 8.67 1.64 -3.23
C LEU A 98 7.26 1.12 -2.88
N LEU A 99 7.18 0.13 -1.98
CA LEU A 99 5.91 -0.43 -1.52
C LEU A 99 5.06 0.63 -0.79
N GLY A 100 5.70 1.46 0.04
CA GLY A 100 5.03 2.59 0.68
C GLY A 100 4.49 3.62 -0.33
N TYR A 101 5.25 3.89 -1.40
CA TYR A 101 4.79 4.71 -2.51
C TYR A 101 3.56 4.10 -3.20
N PHE A 102 3.59 2.81 -3.54
CA PHE A 102 2.45 2.13 -4.16
C PHE A 102 1.21 2.13 -3.27
N PHE A 103 1.34 1.86 -1.96
CA PHE A 103 0.22 1.97 -1.02
C PHE A 103 -0.30 3.40 -0.86
N TRP A 104 0.53 4.42 -1.02
CA TRP A 104 0.04 5.79 -1.05
C TRP A 104 -0.70 6.08 -2.35
N MET A 105 -0.14 5.68 -3.49
CA MET A 105 -0.71 5.89 -4.80
C MET A 105 -2.05 5.17 -4.98
N SER A 106 -2.19 3.95 -4.43
CA SER A 106 -3.42 3.16 -4.49
C SER A 106 -4.59 3.76 -3.71
N ARG A 107 -4.32 4.71 -2.79
CA ARG A 107 -5.35 5.43 -2.02
C ARG A 107 -5.87 6.66 -2.73
N LEU A 108 -5.17 7.12 -3.76
CA LEU A 108 -5.56 8.29 -4.54
C LEU A 108 -6.62 7.91 -5.56
N SER A 109 -7.63 8.78 -5.74
CA SER A 109 -8.56 8.64 -6.86
C SER A 109 -7.83 8.86 -8.19
N ASN A 110 -8.33 8.28 -9.28
CA ASN A 110 -7.73 8.42 -10.61
C ASN A 110 -7.41 9.90 -10.96
N ARG A 111 -8.32 10.83 -10.67
CA ARG A 111 -8.09 12.28 -10.87
C ARG A 111 -6.90 12.81 -10.06
N ALA A 112 -6.78 12.38 -8.81
CA ALA A 112 -5.66 12.77 -7.95
C ALA A 112 -4.34 12.14 -8.42
N GLN A 113 -4.39 10.89 -8.92
CA GLN A 113 -3.21 10.25 -9.52
C GLN A 113 -2.69 11.02 -10.75
N TRP A 114 -3.59 11.41 -11.66
CA TRP A 114 -3.25 12.30 -12.77
C TRP A 114 -2.74 13.67 -12.32
N GLY A 115 -3.28 14.22 -11.24
CA GLY A 115 -2.80 15.45 -10.63
C GLY A 115 -1.34 15.35 -10.15
N VAL A 116 -0.95 14.22 -9.57
CA VAL A 116 0.44 13.95 -9.15
C VAL A 116 1.37 13.91 -10.37
N ILE A 117 0.97 13.22 -11.44
CA ILE A 117 1.75 13.14 -12.70
C ILE A 117 1.89 14.55 -13.30
N PHE A 118 0.79 15.29 -13.41
CA PHE A 118 0.80 16.64 -13.98
C PHE A 118 1.65 17.60 -13.15
N GLY A 119 1.54 17.55 -11.82
CA GLY A 119 2.37 18.34 -10.91
C GLY A 119 3.86 18.02 -11.07
N ALA A 120 4.21 16.74 -11.13
CA ALA A 120 5.58 16.30 -11.38
C ALA A 120 6.09 16.76 -12.75
N TYR A 121 5.24 16.73 -13.78
CA TYR A 121 5.56 17.23 -15.12
C TYR A 121 5.84 18.74 -15.13
N VAL A 122 4.99 19.54 -14.49
CA VAL A 122 5.19 21.00 -14.39
C VAL A 122 6.49 21.31 -13.65
N LEU A 123 6.74 20.64 -12.52
CA LEU A 123 7.98 20.79 -11.76
C LEU A 123 9.20 20.41 -12.61
N TYR A 124 9.14 19.27 -13.31
CA TYR A 124 10.17 18.82 -14.24
C TYR A 124 10.45 19.87 -15.33
N ARG A 125 9.40 20.48 -15.91
CA ARG A 125 9.54 21.55 -16.91
C ARG A 125 10.23 22.79 -16.35
N ILE A 126 9.92 23.18 -15.11
CA ILE A 126 10.58 24.31 -14.44
C ILE A 126 12.07 23.99 -14.20
N LEU A 127 12.38 22.80 -13.70
CA LEU A 127 13.77 22.36 -13.47
C LEU A 127 14.58 22.33 -14.77
N LEU A 128 13.99 21.80 -15.85
CA LEU A 128 14.63 21.83 -17.17
C LEU A 128 14.87 23.25 -17.67
N HIS A 129 13.93 24.17 -17.44
CA HIS A 129 14.13 25.57 -17.79
C HIS A 129 15.34 26.16 -17.06
N VAL A 130 15.46 25.91 -15.75
CA VAL A 130 16.60 26.38 -14.93
C VAL A 130 17.93 25.77 -15.38
N ILE A 131 17.95 24.48 -15.72
CA ILE A 131 19.16 23.80 -16.24
C ILE A 131 19.56 24.39 -17.59
N ASN A 132 18.61 24.60 -18.50
CA ASN A 132 18.89 25.18 -19.81
C ASN A 132 19.37 26.64 -19.74
N SER A 133 18.98 27.39 -18.70
CA SER A 133 19.48 28.74 -18.46
C SER A 133 20.87 28.79 -17.84
N ASN A 134 21.38 27.69 -17.29
CA ASN A 134 22.66 27.64 -16.57
C ASN A 134 23.56 26.52 -17.10
N PRO A 135 24.57 26.83 -17.93
CA PRO A 135 25.49 25.83 -18.50
C PRO A 135 26.20 24.96 -17.45
N ALA A 136 26.41 25.48 -16.23
CA ALA A 136 27.02 24.74 -15.13
C ALA A 136 26.17 23.56 -14.61
N LEU A 137 24.86 23.53 -14.89
CA LEU A 137 23.94 22.47 -14.46
C LEU A 137 23.67 21.44 -15.56
N GLU A 138 24.26 21.59 -16.75
CA GLU A 138 24.09 20.69 -17.89
C GLU A 138 24.35 19.20 -17.54
N PRO A 139 25.36 18.84 -16.71
CA PRO A 139 25.57 17.44 -16.32
C PRO A 139 24.40 16.82 -15.54
N LEU A 140 23.53 17.63 -14.93
CA LEU A 140 22.37 17.17 -14.16
C LEU A 140 21.15 16.86 -15.06
N PHE A 141 21.18 17.26 -16.33
CA PHE A 141 20.06 17.11 -17.26
C PHE A 141 19.64 15.64 -17.42
N TRP A 142 20.56 14.76 -17.85
CA TRP A 142 20.27 13.35 -18.10
C TRP A 142 19.85 12.57 -16.84
N PRO A 143 20.51 12.75 -15.67
CA PRO A 143 20.01 12.20 -14.41
C PRO A 143 18.58 12.65 -14.09
N LEU A 144 18.27 13.93 -14.23
CA LEU A 144 16.93 14.46 -13.95
C LEU A 144 15.87 13.85 -14.88
N VAL A 145 16.14 13.79 -16.18
CA VAL A 145 15.26 13.14 -17.18
C VAL A 145 15.04 11.68 -16.82
N GLY A 146 16.11 10.94 -16.51
CA GLY A 146 16.04 9.54 -16.11
C GLY A 146 15.20 9.32 -14.85
N THR A 147 15.37 10.17 -13.83
CA THR A 147 14.56 10.11 -12.60
C THR A 147 13.08 10.39 -12.87
N TYR A 148 12.76 11.37 -13.72
CA TYR A 148 11.38 11.70 -14.06
C TYR A 148 10.72 10.59 -14.88
N LEU A 149 11.42 10.01 -15.87
CA LEU A 149 10.92 8.87 -16.64
C LEU A 149 10.72 7.64 -15.75
N GLY A 150 11.66 7.38 -14.84
CA GLY A 150 11.52 6.31 -13.85
C GLY A 150 10.30 6.53 -12.95
N PHE A 151 10.10 7.75 -12.44
CA PHE A 151 8.91 8.11 -11.67
C PHE A 151 7.60 7.95 -12.47
N ALA A 152 7.57 8.42 -13.72
CA ALA A 152 6.41 8.29 -14.59
C ALA A 152 6.09 6.82 -14.88
N LEU A 153 7.11 6.00 -15.17
CA LEU A 153 6.96 4.56 -15.38
C LEU A 153 6.40 3.89 -14.12
N LEU A 154 7.00 4.15 -12.96
CA LEU A 154 6.53 3.60 -11.68
C LEU A 154 5.08 3.98 -11.38
N THR A 155 4.68 5.19 -11.74
CA THR A 155 3.30 5.68 -11.55
C THR A 155 2.33 5.02 -12.53
N TRP A 156 2.78 4.72 -13.75
CA TRP A 156 1.98 4.05 -14.76
C TRP A 156 1.83 2.55 -14.49
N THR A 157 2.89 1.91 -13.97
CA THR A 157 2.87 0.49 -13.55
C THR A 157 2.30 0.27 -12.15
N ALA A 158 2.01 1.35 -11.43
CA ALA A 158 1.19 1.30 -10.23
C ALA A 158 -0.27 1.07 -10.66
N ASP A 159 -0.54 -0.07 -11.31
CA ASP A 159 -1.87 -0.62 -11.29
C ASP A 159 -2.29 -0.75 -9.82
N PRO A 160 -3.57 -0.54 -9.49
CA PRO A 160 -4.09 -0.94 -8.20
C PRO A 160 -3.96 -2.46 -8.12
N LEU A 161 -2.79 -2.94 -7.69
CA LEU A 161 -2.64 -4.28 -7.19
C LEU A 161 -3.62 -4.34 -6.02
N PHE A 162 -4.66 -5.16 -6.22
CA PHE A 162 -5.86 -5.37 -5.39
C PHE A 162 -6.94 -4.30 -5.50
#